data_AF-A0A1A9V2B0-F1
#
_entry.id   AF-A0A1A9V2B0-F1
#
_cell.length_a   1.000
_cell.length_b   1.000
_cell.length_c   1.000
_cell.angle_alpha   90.00
_cell.angle_beta   90.00
_cell.angle_gamma   90.00
#
_symmetry.space_group_name_H-M   'P 1'
#
loop_
_entity.id
_entity.type
_entity.pdbx_description
1 polymer ?
#
loop_
_entity_poly.entity_id
_entity_poly.type
_entity_poly.pdbx_seq_one_letter_code
_entity_poly.pdbx_strand_id
1 'polypeptide(L)'
;MALKYITSQSKRVFCSSSFRNFDSHIEYPVVEALLPKKAKSTTNAKPYHFSDSKVIRTVGGNGGDGSISFLQLWCNERAGPDGGDGGNGGHIVFQATKAVRSLNHLSSNMRGDEGQSGRSKECHGRSGQHMIAKVPVGTIVRTQRGTIVGDLDKENMMFVAARGGAGGKGNRFFTTDQETAPKICEHGQKGEDLTYILELRSMADIGLIGFPNAGKSTLLNAITRARPKIAPYAFTTLQPYVGMVQYSDHTQIAVADLPGIISDSHRNRGLGIQFLKHVERCLILIFLLDASAASPWLYYENLLFELGQFNKKLLEYPKIIVANKIDKIEARNNLPELENKIDSPLIKISAKDGTNLEELLKVMRKIYDTCKPSAEW
;
A
#
# COMPACT_ATOMS: atom_id res chain seq x y z
N MET A 1 -22.71 43.23 -37.12
CA MET A 1 -22.32 43.57 -35.73
C MET A 1 -21.53 42.38 -35.20
N ALA A 2 -20.20 42.32 -35.28
CA ALA A 2 -19.20 43.10 -34.52
C ALA A 2 -19.49 42.99 -33.00
N LEU A 3 -18.61 42.59 -32.07
CA LEU A 3 -17.15 42.65 -31.90
C LEU A 3 -16.74 41.61 -30.83
N LYS A 4 -15.68 40.82 -31.03
CA LYS A 4 -14.28 40.94 -30.53
C LYS A 4 -14.00 40.62 -29.04
N TYR A 5 -13.13 39.61 -28.87
CA TYR A 5 -11.92 39.53 -28.02
C TYR A 5 -11.98 39.86 -26.52
N ILE A 6 -11.68 38.85 -25.69
CA ILE A 6 -10.61 38.93 -24.69
C ILE A 6 -9.80 37.63 -24.74
N THR A 7 -8.53 37.77 -25.11
CA THR A 7 -7.45 36.80 -24.98
C THR A 7 -7.05 36.63 -23.52
N SER A 8 -6.89 35.39 -23.06
CA SER A 8 -6.09 35.07 -21.87
C SER A 8 -5.46 33.69 -22.07
N GLN A 9 -4.18 33.71 -22.41
CA GLN A 9 -3.30 32.56 -22.39
C GLN A 9 -3.32 31.91 -20.99
N SER A 10 -3.61 30.62 -20.91
CA SER A 10 -3.19 29.80 -19.77
C SER A 10 -2.77 28.43 -20.27
N LYS A 11 -1.51 28.12 -19.95
CA LYS A 11 -0.64 27.05 -20.44
C LYS A 11 -1.32 25.68 -20.51
N ARG A 12 -1.46 25.14 -21.73
CA ARG A 12 -1.53 23.69 -21.95
C ARG A 12 -0.15 23.12 -21.61
N VAL A 13 -0.03 22.48 -20.45
CA VAL A 13 1.15 21.65 -20.13
C VAL A 13 0.99 20.34 -20.91
N PHE A 14 1.36 20.41 -22.19
CA PHE A 14 1.70 19.23 -22.97
C PHE A 14 2.95 18.61 -22.34
N CYS A 15 2.82 17.46 -21.69
CA CYS A 15 3.97 16.61 -21.38
C CYS A 15 4.32 15.79 -22.62
N SER A 16 4.76 16.48 -23.69
CA SER A 16 5.24 15.88 -24.94
C SER A 16 6.74 16.05 -25.14
N SER A 17 7.48 16.46 -24.10
CA SER A 17 8.89 16.88 -24.22
C SER A 17 9.92 15.96 -23.56
N SER A 18 9.62 14.68 -23.34
CA SER A 18 10.62 13.70 -22.85
C SER A 18 10.81 12.46 -23.72
N PHE A 19 10.19 12.40 -24.90
CA PHE A 19 10.35 11.27 -25.84
C PHE A 19 11.38 11.50 -26.95
N ARG A 20 12.06 12.66 -26.98
CA ARG A 20 13.10 12.98 -27.96
C ARG A 20 14.41 13.26 -27.25
N ASN A 21 15.11 12.19 -26.90
CA ASN A 21 16.58 12.07 -26.79
C ASN A 21 16.85 10.64 -26.30
N PHE A 22 16.65 9.69 -27.21
CA PHE A 22 17.09 8.31 -27.04
C PHE A 22 18.58 8.26 -27.40
N ASP A 23 19.43 8.68 -26.48
CA ASP A 23 20.84 8.27 -26.45
C ASP A 23 21.36 8.39 -25.02
N SER A 24 21.45 7.24 -24.36
CA SER A 24 22.45 6.91 -23.34
C SER A 24 22.25 5.46 -22.92
N HIS A 25 23.25 4.65 -23.22
CA HIS A 25 23.40 3.26 -22.87
C HIS A 25 23.22 3.05 -21.35
N ILE A 26 22.06 2.57 -20.94
CA ILE A 26 21.90 1.84 -19.66
C ILE A 26 21.49 0.43 -20.05
N GLU A 27 22.48 -0.46 -20.16
CA GLU A 27 22.26 -1.89 -20.33
C GLU A 27 21.66 -2.44 -19.04
N TYR A 28 20.34 -2.65 -19.05
CA TYR A 28 19.70 -3.47 -18.03
C TYR A 28 20.14 -4.93 -18.25
N PRO A 29 20.68 -5.60 -17.23
CA PRO A 29 21.19 -6.96 -17.38
C PRO A 29 20.11 -7.88 -17.93
N VAL A 30 20.51 -8.69 -18.90
CA VAL A 30 19.70 -9.58 -19.73
C VAL A 30 18.63 -10.30 -18.89
N VAL A 31 17.37 -10.08 -19.27
CA VAL A 31 16.21 -10.72 -18.66
C VAL A 31 16.11 -12.12 -19.24
N GLU A 32 16.37 -13.15 -18.44
CA GLU A 32 16.07 -14.51 -18.87
C GLU A 32 14.56 -14.76 -18.67
N ALA A 33 13.76 -14.56 -19.71
CA ALA A 33 12.39 -15.07 -19.75
C ALA A 33 12.45 -16.58 -19.99
N LEU A 34 12.87 -17.34 -18.97
CA LEU A 34 12.81 -18.79 -19.00
C LEU A 34 11.34 -19.20 -18.92
N LEU A 35 10.74 -19.53 -20.07
CA LEU A 35 9.76 -20.62 -20.12
C LEU A 35 10.33 -21.76 -19.25
N PRO A 36 9.58 -22.26 -18.25
CA PRO A 36 10.14 -23.26 -17.33
C PRO A 36 10.47 -24.53 -18.13
N LYS A 37 11.75 -24.71 -18.49
CA LYS A 37 12.27 -25.90 -19.17
C LYS A 37 12.39 -27.11 -18.24
N LYS A 38 12.28 -26.90 -16.92
CA LYS A 38 12.30 -27.97 -15.90
C LYS A 38 10.89 -28.25 -15.38
N ALA A 39 10.60 -29.53 -15.15
CA ALA A 39 9.48 -29.92 -14.30
C ALA A 39 9.62 -29.22 -12.93
N LYS A 40 8.53 -28.61 -12.45
CA LYS A 40 8.50 -27.83 -11.21
C LYS A 40 9.01 -28.69 -10.06
N SER A 41 9.96 -28.16 -9.28
CA SER A 41 10.48 -28.87 -8.11
C SER A 41 9.35 -29.16 -7.13
N THR A 42 9.25 -30.40 -6.65
CA THR A 42 8.34 -30.84 -5.58
C THR A 42 8.82 -30.43 -4.18
N THR A 43 9.97 -29.75 -4.08
CA THR A 43 10.49 -29.22 -2.82
C THR A 43 9.66 -28.04 -2.35
N ASN A 44 9.12 -28.18 -1.12
CA ASN A 44 8.46 -27.17 -0.31
C ASN A 44 9.41 -25.99 0.02
N ALA A 45 9.86 -25.24 -0.98
CA ALA A 45 10.33 -23.89 -0.76
C ALA A 45 9.12 -23.09 -0.33
N LYS A 46 9.00 -22.79 0.97
CA LYS A 46 7.94 -21.93 1.50
C LYS A 46 7.97 -20.62 0.69
N PRO A 47 6.98 -20.33 -0.18
CA PRO A 47 6.93 -19.04 -0.82
C PRO A 47 6.78 -18.02 0.31
N TYR A 48 7.61 -16.99 0.35
CA TYR A 48 7.40 -15.85 1.24
C TYR A 48 5.98 -15.36 1.00
N HIS A 49 5.09 -15.66 1.94
CA HIS A 49 3.72 -15.21 1.90
C HIS A 49 3.77 -13.70 2.11
N PHE A 50 3.43 -12.96 1.06
CA PHE A 50 2.89 -11.62 1.26
C PHE A 50 1.54 -11.85 1.95
N SER A 51 1.53 -11.83 3.28
CA SER A 51 0.28 -11.83 4.03
C SER A 51 -0.21 -10.39 3.96
N ASP A 52 -1.09 -10.10 3.00
CA ASP A 52 -1.77 -8.81 2.88
C ASP A 52 -2.50 -8.44 4.18
N SER A 53 -2.76 -9.41 5.05
CA SER A 53 -3.26 -9.23 6.40
C SER A 53 -2.30 -9.76 7.46
N LYS A 54 -2.19 -9.03 8.59
CA LYS A 54 -1.43 -9.46 9.76
C LYS A 54 -2.18 -9.15 11.04
N VAL A 55 -2.30 -10.16 11.91
CA VAL A 55 -2.87 -9.99 13.24
C VAL A 55 -1.78 -9.49 14.18
N ILE A 56 -2.09 -8.41 14.89
CA ILE A 56 -1.17 -7.74 15.79
C ILE A 56 -1.89 -7.44 17.09
N ARG A 57 -1.29 -7.85 18.22
CA ARG A 57 -1.67 -7.42 19.55
C ARG A 57 -0.83 -6.21 19.95
N THR A 58 -1.50 -5.14 20.31
CA THR A 58 -0.91 -3.88 20.78
C THR A 58 -1.30 -3.67 22.24
N VAL A 59 -0.29 -3.55 23.11
CA VAL A 59 -0.46 -3.28 24.54
C VAL A 59 0.21 -1.96 24.88
N GLY A 60 -0.56 -0.96 25.33
CA GLY A 60 -0.01 0.29 25.84
C GLY A 60 0.87 0.04 27.06
N GLY A 61 1.89 0.88 27.26
CA GLY A 61 2.68 0.81 28.49
C GLY A 61 1.81 1.07 29.72
N ASN A 62 2.11 0.41 30.83
CA ASN A 62 1.44 0.71 32.10
C ASN A 62 1.93 2.06 32.65
N GLY A 63 1.07 2.79 33.33
CA GLY A 63 1.49 3.95 34.12
C GLY A 63 2.31 3.51 35.32
N GLY A 64 3.28 4.34 35.72
CA GLY A 64 4.02 4.13 36.96
C GLY A 64 3.15 4.43 38.18
N ASP A 65 3.46 3.78 39.30
CA ASP A 65 2.74 4.01 40.55
C ASP A 65 3.13 5.34 41.20
N GLY A 66 2.17 5.99 41.86
CA GLY A 66 2.47 7.05 42.81
C GLY A 66 3.16 6.49 44.04
N SER A 67 4.04 7.27 44.65
CA SER A 67 4.74 6.87 45.87
C SER A 67 4.12 7.47 47.12
N ILE A 68 4.14 6.71 48.21
CA ILE A 68 3.88 7.22 49.56
C ILE A 68 5.25 7.44 50.19
N SER A 69 5.60 8.70 50.42
CA SER A 69 6.83 9.07 51.10
C SER A 69 6.58 10.26 52.01
N PHE A 70 7.35 10.35 53.08
CA PHE A 70 7.37 11.49 53.98
C PHE A 70 8.79 12.01 54.09
N LEU A 71 8.93 13.33 53.99
CA LEU A 71 10.21 13.99 54.10
C LEU A 71 10.71 13.89 55.55
N GLN A 72 11.93 13.40 55.71
CA GLN A 72 12.63 13.37 57.00
C GLN A 72 13.79 14.36 56.95
N LEU A 73 13.75 15.37 57.81
CA LEU A 73 14.81 16.35 57.99
C LEU A 73 15.41 16.17 59.39
N TRP A 74 16.72 16.35 59.51
CA TRP A 74 17.40 16.25 60.81
C TRP A 74 16.86 17.26 61.85
N CYS A 75 16.30 18.38 61.38
CA CYS A 75 15.72 19.45 62.21
C CYS A 75 14.20 19.32 62.38
N ASN A 76 13.52 18.45 61.64
CA ASN A 76 12.08 18.30 61.67
C ASN A 76 11.66 16.85 61.38
N GLU A 77 11.14 16.17 62.42
CA GLU A 77 10.68 14.79 62.34
C GLU A 77 9.42 14.61 61.46
N ARG A 78 8.65 15.68 61.24
CA ARG A 78 7.41 15.68 60.43
C ARG A 78 7.45 16.78 59.37
N ALA A 79 8.27 16.60 58.35
CA ALA A 79 8.44 17.59 57.28
C ALA A 79 7.40 17.46 56.14
N GLY A 80 6.37 16.63 56.31
CA GLY A 80 5.24 16.49 55.38
C GLY A 80 5.44 15.41 54.30
N PRO A 81 4.43 15.17 53.45
CA PRO A 81 4.49 14.18 52.38
C PRO A 81 5.35 14.66 51.20
N ASP A 82 6.22 13.79 50.70
CA ASP A 82 7.15 14.07 49.57
C ASP A 82 7.13 12.98 48.50
N GLY A 83 6.06 12.17 48.44
CA GLY A 83 5.90 11.18 47.40
C GLY A 83 5.60 11.81 46.04
N GLY A 84 6.43 11.49 45.06
CA GLY A 84 6.22 11.88 43.66
C GLY A 84 5.15 11.03 42.96
N ASP A 85 4.53 11.63 41.94
CA ASP A 85 3.67 10.96 40.95
C ASP A 85 4.46 9.99 40.06
N GLY A 86 3.78 8.94 39.59
CA GLY A 86 4.28 8.03 38.57
C GLY A 86 4.21 8.63 37.16
N GLY A 87 5.09 8.15 36.27
CA GLY A 87 5.12 8.55 34.87
C GLY A 87 4.02 7.88 34.04
N ASN A 88 3.63 8.49 32.93
CA ASN A 88 2.64 7.89 32.02
C ASN A 88 3.27 6.76 31.20
N GLY A 89 2.47 5.75 30.86
CA GLY A 89 2.88 4.70 29.95
C GLY A 89 2.95 5.17 28.49
N GLY A 90 3.83 4.55 27.71
CA GLY A 90 4.00 4.85 26.29
C GLY A 90 2.83 4.37 25.43
N HIS A 91 2.37 5.22 24.50
CA HIS A 91 1.39 4.85 23.48
C HIS A 91 2.02 3.97 22.38
N ILE A 92 1.21 3.13 21.76
CA ILE A 92 1.54 2.48 20.48
C ILE A 92 0.80 3.20 19.37
N VAL A 93 1.56 3.62 18.35
CA VAL A 93 1.03 4.39 17.22
C VAL A 93 1.44 3.72 15.93
N PHE A 94 0.47 3.47 15.04
CA PHE A 94 0.75 3.11 13.65
C PHE A 94 0.95 4.38 12.84
N GLN A 95 2.08 4.50 12.15
CA GLN A 95 2.38 5.63 11.28
C GLN A 95 2.52 5.16 9.83
N ALA A 96 1.74 5.74 8.93
CA ALA A 96 1.80 5.46 7.51
C ALA A 96 3.09 6.03 6.90
N THR A 97 3.85 5.22 6.16
CA THR A 97 5.10 5.65 5.53
C THR A 97 5.28 4.95 4.18
N LYS A 98 5.76 5.68 3.16
CA LYS A 98 6.02 5.10 1.82
C LYS A 98 7.25 4.20 1.77
N ALA A 99 8.17 4.35 2.72
CA ALA A 99 9.39 3.54 2.81
C ALA A 99 9.10 2.04 3.06
N VAL A 100 7.93 1.73 3.62
CA VAL A 100 7.55 0.37 3.99
C VAL A 100 6.46 -0.11 3.02
N ARG A 101 6.66 -1.28 2.41
CA ARG A 101 5.72 -1.88 1.45
C ARG A 101 4.99 -3.13 1.94
N SER A 102 5.48 -3.76 3.00
CA SER A 102 4.91 -5.00 3.54
C SER A 102 4.60 -4.84 5.03
N LEU A 103 3.75 -5.70 5.58
CA LEU A 103 3.47 -5.77 7.03
C LEU A 103 4.37 -6.78 7.78
N ASN A 104 5.31 -7.42 7.07
CA ASN A 104 6.09 -8.54 7.59
C ASN A 104 7.09 -8.15 8.68
N HIS A 105 7.66 -6.95 8.61
CA HIS A 105 8.63 -6.42 9.58
C HIS A 105 8.03 -6.10 10.95
N LEU A 106 6.71 -5.95 11.06
CA LEU A 106 6.03 -5.69 12.33
C LEU A 106 6.09 -6.94 13.23
N SER A 107 6.28 -6.78 14.54
CA SER A 107 6.08 -7.91 15.45
C SER A 107 4.58 -8.19 15.63
N SER A 108 4.21 -9.45 15.85
CA SER A 108 2.82 -9.82 16.17
C SER A 108 2.37 -9.31 17.54
N ASN A 109 3.33 -9.09 18.45
CA ASN A 109 3.11 -8.49 19.76
C ASN A 109 3.94 -7.22 19.86
N MET A 110 3.29 -6.09 20.08
CA MET A 110 3.91 -4.79 20.33
C MET A 110 3.49 -4.30 21.71
N ARG A 111 4.45 -3.83 22.50
CA ARG A 111 4.24 -3.27 23.83
C ARG A 111 4.89 -1.90 23.93
N GLY A 112 4.15 -0.93 24.45
CA GLY A 112 4.72 0.38 24.80
C GLY A 112 5.58 0.29 26.06
N ASP A 113 6.51 1.22 26.21
CA ASP A 113 7.34 1.32 27.41
C ASP A 113 6.51 1.70 28.62
N GLU A 114 6.81 1.11 29.78
CA GLU A 114 6.13 1.41 31.04
C GLU A 114 6.61 2.76 31.61
N GLY A 115 5.71 3.46 32.30
CA GLY A 115 6.04 4.62 33.11
C GLY A 115 6.78 4.21 34.37
N GLN A 116 7.76 5.00 34.80
CA GLN A 116 8.46 4.74 36.05
C GLN A 116 7.62 5.19 37.24
N SER A 117 7.72 4.48 38.36
CA SER A 117 7.07 4.90 39.62
C SER A 117 7.69 6.19 40.15
N GLY A 118 6.87 6.97 40.86
CA GLY A 118 7.35 8.10 41.62
C GLY A 118 8.27 7.68 42.76
N ARG A 119 9.06 8.62 43.28
CA ARG A 119 9.99 8.41 44.39
C ARG A 119 9.84 9.51 45.44
N SER A 120 10.53 9.32 46.56
CA SER A 120 10.66 10.34 47.60
C SER A 120 11.31 11.62 47.07
N LYS A 121 11.23 12.70 47.86
CA LYS A 121 11.72 14.04 47.52
C LYS A 121 11.05 14.64 46.30
N GLU A 122 9.75 14.39 46.16
CA GLU A 122 8.91 14.93 45.08
C GLU A 122 9.40 14.51 43.69
N CYS A 123 10.11 13.39 43.61
CA CYS A 123 10.72 12.92 42.39
C CYS A 123 9.67 12.18 41.55
N HIS A 124 9.17 12.86 40.52
CA HIS A 124 8.21 12.29 39.58
C HIS A 124 8.86 11.23 38.67
N GLY A 125 8.11 10.18 38.41
CA GLY A 125 8.51 9.11 37.51
C GLY A 125 8.59 9.55 36.06
N ARG A 126 9.59 9.06 35.33
CA ARG A 126 9.74 9.31 33.88
C ARG A 126 8.62 8.62 33.09
N SER A 127 8.03 9.34 32.13
CA SER A 127 7.09 8.76 31.17
C SER A 127 7.77 7.77 30.21
N GLY A 128 7.06 6.69 29.88
CA GLY A 128 7.48 5.69 28.90
C GLY A 128 7.54 6.28 27.49
N GLN A 129 8.50 5.84 26.69
CA GLN A 129 8.62 6.28 25.30
C GLN A 129 7.52 5.67 24.43
N HIS A 130 7.04 6.43 23.45
CA HIS A 130 6.02 5.96 22.52
C HIS A 130 6.64 5.05 21.46
N MET A 131 5.96 3.94 21.16
CA MET A 131 6.37 3.02 20.10
C MET A 131 5.65 3.39 18.80
N ILE A 132 6.41 3.92 17.84
CA ILE A 132 5.89 4.24 16.51
C ILE A 132 6.18 3.08 15.56
N ALA A 133 5.14 2.34 15.22
CA ALA A 133 5.19 1.23 14.28
C ALA A 133 4.88 1.75 12.86
N LYS A 134 5.90 1.76 12.00
CA LYS A 134 5.76 2.19 10.60
C LYS A 134 5.00 1.15 9.80
N VAL A 135 3.91 1.55 9.18
CA VAL A 135 3.07 0.74 8.30
C VAL A 135 3.02 1.35 6.90
N PRO A 136 2.81 0.55 5.84
CA PRO A 136 2.66 1.11 4.51
C PRO A 136 1.45 2.05 4.39
N VAL A 137 1.54 2.99 3.45
CA VAL A 137 0.38 3.81 3.05
C VAL A 137 -0.69 2.91 2.44
N GLY A 138 -1.95 3.17 2.79
CA GLY A 138 -3.10 2.36 2.43
C GLY A 138 -3.35 1.18 3.38
N THR A 139 -2.86 1.21 4.62
CA THR A 139 -3.18 0.15 5.61
C THR A 139 -4.54 0.41 6.26
N ILE A 140 -5.45 -0.57 6.21
CA ILE A 140 -6.69 -0.59 6.97
C ILE A 140 -6.43 -1.26 8.33
N VAL A 141 -6.88 -0.63 9.40
CA VAL A 141 -6.88 -1.19 10.75
C VAL A 141 -8.28 -1.72 11.07
N ARG A 142 -8.41 -3.03 11.28
CA ARG A 142 -9.67 -3.68 11.70
C ARG A 142 -9.56 -4.26 13.10
N THR A 143 -10.64 -4.22 13.86
CA THR A 143 -10.78 -5.01 15.09
C THR A 143 -10.95 -6.49 14.75
N GLN A 144 -10.70 -7.40 15.70
CA GLN A 144 -11.07 -8.82 15.58
C GLN A 144 -12.54 -9.06 15.17
N ARG A 145 -13.44 -8.12 15.47
CA ARG A 145 -14.86 -8.15 15.09
C ARG A 145 -15.13 -7.77 13.62
N GLY A 146 -14.09 -7.44 12.85
CA GLY A 146 -14.19 -7.07 11.43
C GLY A 146 -14.54 -5.59 11.17
N THR A 147 -14.86 -4.82 12.21
CA THR A 147 -15.12 -3.38 12.13
C THR A 147 -13.85 -2.60 11.76
N ILE A 148 -13.95 -1.71 10.78
CA ILE A 148 -12.87 -0.82 10.36
C ILE A 148 -12.77 0.32 11.37
N VAL A 149 -11.60 0.47 12.00
CA VAL A 149 -11.35 1.47 13.06
C VAL A 149 -10.43 2.59 12.58
N GLY A 150 -9.62 2.31 11.55
CA GLY A 150 -8.70 3.28 10.98
C GLY A 150 -8.36 2.95 9.54
N ASP A 151 -8.13 3.98 8.74
CA ASP A 151 -7.72 3.91 7.34
C ASP A 151 -6.55 4.87 7.16
N LEU A 152 -5.36 4.33 6.92
CA LEU A 152 -4.11 5.07 6.86
C LEU A 152 -3.76 5.38 5.40
N ASP A 153 -4.47 6.33 4.79
CA ASP A 153 -4.45 6.61 3.35
C ASP A 153 -3.33 7.56 2.89
N LYS A 154 -2.84 8.41 3.79
CA LYS A 154 -1.83 9.43 3.51
C LYS A 154 -0.53 9.14 4.24
N GLU A 155 0.57 9.61 3.67
CA GLU A 155 1.87 9.57 4.31
C GLU A 155 1.87 10.38 5.61
N ASN A 156 2.57 9.87 6.63
CA ASN A 156 2.64 10.39 7.99
C ASN A 156 1.32 10.41 8.77
N MET A 157 0.24 9.84 8.22
CA MET A 157 -0.99 9.66 8.98
C MET A 157 -0.74 8.72 10.15
N MET A 158 -1.23 9.09 11.33
CA MET A 158 -1.02 8.35 12.57
C MET A 158 -2.35 7.82 13.11
N PHE A 159 -2.32 6.58 13.60
CA PHE A 159 -3.42 5.95 14.29
C PHE A 159 -2.92 5.44 15.65
N VAL A 160 -3.52 5.93 16.75
CA VAL A 160 -3.19 5.45 18.10
C VAL A 160 -3.84 4.09 18.28
N ALA A 161 -3.03 3.04 18.26
CA ALA A 161 -3.49 1.66 18.36
C ALA A 161 -3.78 1.25 19.81
N ALA A 162 -2.93 1.66 20.75
CA ALA A 162 -3.17 1.42 22.16
C ALA A 162 -2.68 2.60 22.99
N ARG A 163 -3.54 3.13 23.86
CA ARG A 163 -3.15 4.18 24.79
C ARG A 163 -2.37 3.59 25.97
N GLY A 164 -1.26 4.23 26.35
CA GLY A 164 -0.59 3.94 27.61
C GLY A 164 -1.43 4.40 28.80
N GLY A 165 -1.26 3.73 29.93
CA GLY A 165 -1.95 4.05 31.16
C GLY A 165 -1.45 5.36 31.79
N ALA A 166 -2.36 6.06 32.46
CA ALA A 166 -2.00 7.24 33.24
C ALA A 166 -1.15 6.86 34.45
N GLY A 167 -0.14 7.69 34.76
CA GLY A 167 0.67 7.56 35.97
C GLY A 167 -0.15 7.84 37.22
N GLY A 168 0.10 7.07 38.27
CA GLY A 168 -0.58 7.19 39.56
C GLY A 168 -0.11 8.41 40.35
N LYS A 169 -1.01 9.05 41.07
CA LYS A 169 -0.73 10.19 41.93
C LYS A 169 -0.05 9.80 43.23
N GLY A 170 1.02 10.53 43.57
CA GLY A 170 1.73 10.37 44.85
C GLY A 170 0.91 10.90 46.01
N ASN A 171 1.32 10.58 47.24
CA ASN A 171 0.58 11.01 48.43
C ASN A 171 0.46 12.53 48.56
N ARG A 172 1.47 13.28 48.10
CA ARG A 172 1.44 14.74 48.09
C ARG A 172 0.27 15.32 47.30
N PHE A 173 -0.20 14.65 46.25
CA PHE A 173 -1.35 15.12 45.47
C PHE A 173 -2.66 15.11 46.29
N PHE A 174 -2.76 14.26 47.30
CA PHE A 174 -3.94 14.09 48.15
C PHE A 174 -3.94 14.98 49.40
N THR A 175 -2.98 15.90 49.53
CA THR A 175 -2.95 16.81 50.68
C THR A 175 -4.14 17.77 50.64
N THR A 176 -4.85 17.86 51.75
CA THR A 176 -5.95 18.81 51.94
C THR A 176 -5.75 19.56 53.25
N ASP A 177 -6.50 20.65 53.46
CA ASP A 177 -6.44 21.41 54.72
C ASP A 177 -6.81 20.56 55.94
N GLN A 178 -7.61 19.50 55.75
CA GLN A 178 -8.01 18.57 56.81
C GLN A 178 -7.02 17.41 56.99
N GLU A 179 -6.45 16.90 55.89
CA GLU A 179 -5.49 15.78 55.90
C GLU A 179 -4.17 16.23 55.27
N THR A 180 -3.23 16.63 56.12
CA THR A 180 -1.93 17.20 55.71
C THR A 180 -0.86 16.13 55.50
N ALA A 181 -1.08 14.88 55.97
CA ALA A 181 -0.14 13.77 55.85
C ALA A 181 -0.82 12.49 55.30
N PRO A 182 -1.44 12.57 54.11
CA PRO A 182 -2.13 11.44 53.49
C PRO A 182 -1.19 10.24 53.32
N LYS A 183 -1.70 9.06 53.69
CA LYS A 183 -1.04 7.75 53.51
C LYS A 183 -1.65 6.97 52.35
N ILE A 184 -2.19 7.68 51.37
CA ILE A 184 -2.82 7.13 50.19
C ILE A 184 -2.01 7.53 48.96
N CYS A 185 -1.93 6.64 47.98
CA CYS A 185 -1.42 6.92 46.64
C CYS A 185 -2.31 6.21 45.62
N GLU A 186 -2.28 6.71 44.39
CA GLU A 186 -2.89 6.04 43.26
C GLU A 186 -1.88 5.12 42.58
N HIS A 187 -2.35 3.93 42.23
CA HIS A 187 -1.61 3.03 41.36
C HIS A 187 -1.67 3.50 39.91
N GLY A 188 -0.63 3.19 39.15
CA GLY A 188 -0.60 3.44 37.72
C GLY A 188 -1.70 2.65 37.01
N GLN A 189 -2.36 3.28 36.05
CA GLN A 189 -3.37 2.59 35.25
C GLN A 189 -2.71 1.62 34.28
N LYS A 190 -3.41 0.53 33.97
CA LYS A 190 -2.98 -0.40 32.93
C LYS A 190 -3.17 0.22 31.55
N GLY A 191 -2.22 -0.02 30.65
CA GLY A 191 -2.37 0.36 29.25
C GLY A 191 -3.47 -0.43 28.55
N GLU A 192 -4.00 0.11 27.46
CA GLU A 192 -4.99 -0.59 26.63
C GLU A 192 -4.38 -1.84 26.00
N ASP A 193 -5.14 -2.93 25.97
CA ASP A 193 -4.74 -4.19 25.32
C ASP A 193 -5.75 -4.50 24.21
N LEU A 194 -5.35 -4.20 22.98
CA LEU A 194 -6.20 -4.32 21.80
C LEU A 194 -5.51 -5.20 20.75
N THR A 195 -6.31 -5.97 20.03
CA THR A 195 -5.81 -6.77 18.91
C THR A 195 -6.46 -6.31 17.62
N TYR A 196 -5.61 -6.02 16.65
CA TYR A 196 -6.00 -5.55 15.33
C TYR A 196 -5.59 -6.54 14.26
N ILE A 197 -6.34 -6.49 13.17
CA ILE A 197 -5.99 -7.10 11.89
C ILE A 197 -5.63 -5.92 10.99
N LEU A 198 -4.35 -5.80 10.67
CA LEU A 198 -3.88 -4.84 9.69
C LEU A 198 -4.02 -5.47 8.31
N GLU A 199 -4.72 -4.80 7.41
CA GLU A 199 -4.90 -5.23 6.03
C GLU A 199 -4.35 -4.16 5.10
N LEU A 200 -3.41 -4.54 4.24
CA LEU A 200 -2.94 -3.65 3.20
C LEU A 200 -4.03 -3.51 2.13
N ARG A 201 -4.44 -2.29 1.86
CA ARG A 201 -5.36 -1.95 0.77
C ARG A 201 -4.53 -1.82 -0.50
N SER A 202 -4.03 -2.93 -1.05
CA SER A 202 -3.51 -2.99 -2.41
C SER A 202 -3.79 -4.34 -3.05
N MET A 203 -4.06 -4.35 -4.35
CA MET A 203 -4.25 -5.58 -5.13
C MET A 203 -3.07 -5.86 -6.08
N ALA A 204 -2.47 -4.82 -6.69
CA ALA A 204 -1.34 -4.95 -7.63
C ALA A 204 -0.69 -3.60 -7.95
N ASP A 205 0.59 -3.61 -8.34
CA ASP A 205 1.32 -2.45 -8.86
C ASP A 205 0.93 -2.13 -10.31
N ILE A 206 0.56 -3.15 -11.09
CA ILE A 206 0.25 -3.04 -12.52
C ILE A 206 -1.08 -3.71 -12.81
N GLY A 207 -1.97 -3.01 -13.52
CA GLY A 207 -3.27 -3.54 -13.96
C GLY A 207 -3.28 -3.89 -15.44
N LEU A 208 -3.66 -5.13 -15.79
CA LEU A 208 -3.89 -5.55 -17.17
C LEU A 208 -5.34 -5.23 -17.57
N ILE A 209 -5.51 -4.37 -18.55
CA ILE A 209 -6.80 -3.95 -19.13
C ILE A 209 -6.90 -4.48 -20.55
N GLY A 210 -8.07 -4.99 -20.92
CA GLY A 210 -8.30 -5.53 -22.25
C GLY A 210 -9.57 -6.36 -22.29
N PHE A 211 -10.06 -6.60 -23.49
CA PHE A 211 -11.23 -7.43 -23.72
C PHE A 211 -10.99 -8.88 -23.24
N PRO A 212 -12.05 -9.64 -22.89
CA PRO A 212 -11.93 -11.02 -22.40
C PRO A 212 -11.07 -11.93 -23.29
N ASN A 213 -11.07 -11.71 -24.61
CA ASN A 213 -10.33 -12.52 -25.57
C ASN A 213 -8.95 -11.97 -25.93
N ALA A 214 -8.50 -10.85 -25.33
CA ALA A 214 -7.20 -10.25 -25.64
C ALA A 214 -6.01 -11.10 -25.16
N GLY A 215 -6.25 -12.10 -24.32
CA GLY A 215 -5.22 -13.01 -23.80
C GLY A 215 -4.57 -12.54 -22.50
N LYS A 216 -5.29 -11.78 -21.66
CA LYS A 216 -4.78 -11.22 -20.38
C LYS A 216 -4.28 -12.31 -19.44
N SER A 217 -5.08 -13.33 -19.20
CA SER A 217 -4.70 -14.42 -18.31
C SER A 217 -3.57 -15.26 -18.91
N THR A 218 -3.50 -15.39 -20.24
CA THR A 218 -2.36 -16.02 -20.94
C THR A 218 -1.07 -15.24 -20.74
N LEU A 219 -1.13 -13.91 -20.90
CA LEU A 219 0.01 -13.03 -20.65
C LEU A 219 0.45 -13.07 -19.20
N LEU A 220 -0.50 -13.00 -18.26
CA LEU A 220 -0.21 -13.08 -16.82
C LEU A 220 0.49 -14.39 -16.48
N ASN A 221 0.03 -15.52 -17.03
CA ASN A 221 0.71 -16.82 -16.86
C ASN A 221 2.11 -16.85 -17.48
N ALA A 222 2.31 -16.19 -18.63
CA ALA A 222 3.59 -16.20 -19.33
C ALA A 222 4.66 -15.36 -18.61
N ILE A 223 4.28 -14.23 -18.00
CA ILE A 223 5.21 -13.32 -17.33
C ILE A 223 5.46 -13.68 -15.85
N THR A 224 4.70 -14.62 -15.28
CA THR A 224 4.77 -14.97 -13.85
C THR A 224 5.39 -16.36 -13.64
N ARG A 225 6.31 -16.47 -12.68
CA ARG A 225 6.96 -17.75 -12.34
C ARG A 225 6.05 -18.66 -11.50
N ALA A 226 5.10 -18.08 -10.77
CA ALA A 226 4.14 -18.78 -9.93
C ALA A 226 2.78 -18.90 -10.63
N ARG A 227 2.00 -19.96 -10.35
CA ARG A 227 0.60 -19.99 -10.80
C ARG A 227 -0.12 -18.75 -10.24
N PRO A 228 -0.76 -17.92 -11.08
CA PRO A 228 -1.56 -16.80 -10.62
C PRO A 228 -2.52 -17.29 -9.53
N LYS A 229 -2.48 -16.62 -8.39
CA LYS A 229 -3.34 -16.98 -7.28
C LYS A 229 -4.65 -16.24 -7.43
N ILE A 230 -5.73 -16.97 -7.25
CA ILE A 230 -7.06 -16.40 -7.06
C ILE A 230 -7.02 -15.67 -5.73
N ALA A 231 -7.22 -14.35 -5.76
CA ALA A 231 -7.23 -13.53 -4.56
C ALA A 231 -8.69 -13.25 -4.15
N PRO A 232 -9.21 -13.88 -3.08
CA PRO A 232 -10.57 -13.64 -2.62
C PRO A 232 -10.60 -12.35 -1.80
N TYR A 233 -11.18 -11.29 -2.35
CA TYR A 233 -11.36 -10.03 -1.64
C TYR A 233 -12.81 -9.90 -1.18
N ALA A 234 -13.00 -9.40 0.04
CA ALA A 234 -14.28 -9.35 0.74
C ALA A 234 -15.39 -8.51 0.04
N PHE A 235 -15.06 -7.85 -1.07
CA PHE A 235 -15.93 -6.92 -1.79
C PHE A 235 -15.96 -7.16 -3.31
N THR A 236 -15.36 -8.24 -3.81
CA THR A 236 -15.34 -8.55 -5.25
C THR A 236 -16.16 -9.81 -5.53
N THR A 237 -17.14 -9.74 -6.42
CA THR A 237 -17.84 -10.95 -6.91
C THR A 237 -17.04 -11.72 -7.96
N LEU A 238 -16.08 -11.06 -8.62
CA LEU A 238 -15.10 -11.67 -9.51
C LEU A 238 -13.74 -11.66 -8.83
N GLN A 239 -13.17 -12.83 -8.58
CA GLN A 239 -11.84 -12.97 -7.99
C GLN A 239 -10.79 -12.62 -9.07
N PRO A 240 -10.05 -11.51 -8.95
CA PRO A 240 -9.04 -11.18 -9.93
C PRO A 240 -7.85 -12.14 -9.80
N TYR A 241 -7.21 -12.43 -10.92
CA TYR A 241 -5.97 -13.18 -10.94
C TYR A 241 -4.82 -12.22 -10.68
N VAL A 242 -4.04 -12.49 -9.63
CA VAL A 242 -2.83 -11.73 -9.32
C VAL A 242 -1.63 -12.64 -9.49
N GLY A 243 -0.61 -12.13 -10.18
CA GLY A 243 0.63 -12.84 -10.42
C GLY A 243 1.85 -11.97 -10.12
N MET A 244 2.90 -12.61 -9.63
CA MET A 244 4.14 -11.94 -9.26
C MET A 244 5.18 -12.08 -10.37
N VAL A 245 5.66 -10.94 -10.86
CA VAL A 245 6.81 -10.86 -11.77
C VAL A 245 8.06 -10.65 -10.94
N GLN A 246 9.05 -11.54 -11.10
CA GLN A 246 10.34 -11.46 -10.39
C GLN A 246 11.43 -10.99 -11.34
N TYR A 247 12.15 -9.95 -10.96
CA TYR A 247 13.32 -9.44 -11.67
C TYR A 247 14.62 -10.00 -11.08
N SER A 248 15.71 -9.93 -11.85
CA SER A 248 17.03 -10.47 -11.48
C SER A 248 17.65 -9.79 -10.27
N ASP A 249 17.26 -8.55 -9.99
CA ASP A 249 17.66 -7.75 -8.84
C ASP A 249 16.80 -8.04 -7.57
N HIS A 250 16.08 -9.17 -7.57
CA HIS A 250 15.15 -9.59 -6.51
C HIS A 250 13.93 -8.67 -6.30
N THR A 251 13.74 -7.65 -7.13
CA THR A 251 12.53 -6.83 -7.09
C THR A 251 11.34 -7.66 -7.58
N GLN A 252 10.22 -7.53 -6.87
CA GLN A 252 8.96 -8.20 -7.21
C GLN A 252 7.91 -7.15 -7.53
N ILE A 253 7.19 -7.35 -8.64
CA ILE A 253 6.11 -6.48 -9.07
C ILE A 253 4.83 -7.32 -9.15
N ALA A 254 3.77 -6.84 -8.49
CA ALA A 254 2.46 -7.47 -8.54
C ALA A 254 1.69 -7.01 -9.78
N VAL A 255 1.23 -7.97 -10.60
CA VAL A 255 0.42 -7.71 -11.80
C VAL A 255 -0.95 -8.35 -11.59
N ALA A 256 -2.02 -7.58 -11.73
CA ALA A 256 -3.39 -8.08 -11.66
C ALA A 256 -4.05 -8.08 -13.04
N ASP A 257 -4.77 -9.17 -13.34
CA ASP A 257 -5.76 -9.20 -14.40
C ASP A 257 -7.00 -8.42 -13.92
N LEU A 258 -7.30 -7.32 -14.59
CA LEU A 258 -8.52 -6.57 -14.33
C LEU A 258 -9.62 -7.23 -15.17
N PRO A 259 -10.57 -8.00 -14.58
CA PRO A 259 -11.74 -8.51 -15.27
C PRO A 259 -12.31 -7.45 -16.20
N GLY A 260 -12.54 -7.85 -17.45
CA GLY A 260 -12.79 -6.95 -18.56
C GLY A 260 -13.86 -5.95 -18.16
N ILE A 261 -13.63 -4.68 -18.49
CA ILE A 261 -14.68 -3.67 -18.44
C ILE A 261 -15.69 -4.17 -19.47
N ILE A 262 -16.73 -4.86 -19.01
CA ILE A 262 -17.76 -5.41 -19.89
C ILE A 262 -18.60 -4.21 -20.28
N SER A 263 -18.88 -4.10 -21.58
CA SER A 263 -19.67 -3.05 -22.25
C SER A 263 -21.06 -2.76 -21.64
N ASP A 264 -21.49 -3.49 -20.60
CA ASP A 264 -22.77 -3.36 -19.90
C ASP A 264 -22.64 -2.99 -18.40
N SER A 265 -21.45 -2.70 -17.87
CA SER A 265 -21.30 -2.38 -16.43
C SER A 265 -21.97 -1.07 -16.00
N HIS A 266 -22.40 -0.23 -16.94
CA HIS A 266 -23.13 1.00 -16.64
C HIS A 266 -24.59 0.78 -16.24
N ARG A 267 -25.21 -0.36 -16.59
CA ARG A 267 -26.67 -0.50 -16.46
C ARG A 267 -27.20 -1.42 -15.39
N ASN A 268 -26.45 -2.32 -14.74
CA ASN A 268 -27.01 -3.04 -13.59
C ASN A 268 -25.97 -3.80 -12.73
N ARG A 269 -26.16 -3.66 -11.40
CA ARG A 269 -25.54 -4.38 -10.28
C ARG A 269 -24.16 -3.86 -9.84
N GLY A 270 -24.05 -3.50 -8.56
CA GLY A 270 -22.95 -2.76 -7.92
C GLY A 270 -21.59 -3.48 -7.84
N LEU A 271 -21.12 -4.05 -8.95
CA LEU A 271 -19.91 -4.83 -9.09
C LEU A 271 -18.76 -4.04 -9.72
N GLY A 272 -19.07 -3.06 -10.59
CA GLY A 272 -18.06 -2.28 -11.32
C GLY A 272 -17.35 -1.21 -10.48
N ILE A 273 -18.09 -0.47 -9.65
CA ILE A 273 -17.53 0.68 -8.92
C ILE A 273 -16.52 0.25 -7.85
N GLN A 274 -16.78 -0.86 -7.14
CA GLN A 274 -15.85 -1.37 -6.13
C GLN A 274 -14.62 -2.00 -6.79
N PHE A 275 -14.79 -2.71 -7.91
CA PHE A 275 -13.68 -3.30 -8.65
C PHE A 275 -12.74 -2.23 -9.22
N LEU A 276 -13.29 -1.19 -9.82
CA LEU A 276 -12.52 -0.12 -10.44
C LEU A 276 -11.83 0.81 -9.42
N LYS A 277 -12.32 0.91 -8.17
CA LYS A 277 -11.55 1.48 -7.03
C LYS A 277 -10.25 0.74 -6.73
N HIS A 278 -10.10 -0.51 -7.18
CA HIS A 278 -8.84 -1.24 -7.08
C HIS A 278 -7.88 -0.91 -8.23
N VAL A 279 -8.39 -0.49 -9.39
CA VAL A 279 -7.58 0.04 -10.51
C VAL A 279 -6.90 1.35 -10.13
N GLU A 280 -7.56 2.19 -9.31
CA GLU A 280 -6.99 3.44 -8.77
C GLU A 280 -5.74 3.24 -7.89
N ARG A 281 -5.40 1.98 -7.55
CA ARG A 281 -4.19 1.65 -6.78
C ARG A 281 -3.05 1.13 -7.65
N CYS A 282 -3.32 0.83 -8.92
CA CYS A 282 -2.27 0.45 -9.86
C CYS A 282 -1.41 1.69 -10.16
N LEU A 283 -0.10 1.53 -10.22
CA LEU A 283 0.81 2.61 -10.64
C LEU A 283 0.82 2.75 -12.16
N ILE A 284 0.61 1.62 -12.87
CA ILE A 284 0.72 1.52 -14.32
C ILE A 284 -0.46 0.70 -14.84
N LEU A 285 -0.99 1.12 -15.99
CA LEU A 285 -2.02 0.37 -16.72
C LEU A 285 -1.42 -0.19 -18.02
N ILE A 286 -1.60 -1.49 -18.23
CA ILE A 286 -1.23 -2.16 -19.47
C ILE A 286 -2.49 -2.41 -20.27
N PHE A 287 -2.57 -1.84 -21.47
CA PHE A 287 -3.64 -2.08 -22.43
C PHE A 287 -3.24 -3.23 -23.33
N LEU A 288 -3.91 -4.37 -23.18
CA LEU A 288 -3.73 -5.54 -24.00
C LEU A 288 -4.77 -5.58 -25.12
N LEU A 289 -4.29 -5.46 -26.36
CA LEU A 289 -5.09 -5.46 -27.57
C LEU A 289 -4.86 -6.76 -28.35
N ASP A 290 -5.92 -7.34 -28.90
CA ASP A 290 -5.82 -8.46 -29.82
C ASP A 290 -5.52 -7.93 -31.24
N ALA A 291 -4.31 -8.15 -31.74
CA ALA A 291 -3.90 -7.69 -33.07
C ALA A 291 -4.61 -8.45 -34.20
N SER A 292 -5.15 -9.65 -33.93
CA SER A 292 -5.89 -10.44 -34.94
C SER A 292 -7.34 -10.01 -35.13
N ALA A 293 -7.86 -9.14 -34.26
CA ALA A 293 -9.22 -8.67 -34.40
C ALA A 293 -9.38 -7.75 -35.62
N ALA A 294 -10.59 -7.65 -36.16
CA ALA A 294 -10.86 -6.90 -37.39
C ALA A 294 -10.49 -5.41 -37.31
N SER A 295 -10.66 -4.78 -36.15
CA SER A 295 -10.35 -3.35 -35.92
C SER A 295 -9.77 -3.11 -34.51
N PRO A 296 -8.49 -3.43 -34.26
CA PRO A 296 -7.87 -3.35 -32.94
C PRO A 296 -7.86 -1.93 -32.35
N TRP A 297 -7.79 -0.90 -33.19
CA TRP A 297 -7.85 0.51 -32.77
C TRP A 297 -9.19 0.88 -32.13
N LEU A 298 -10.30 0.33 -32.62
CA LEU A 298 -11.63 0.62 -32.08
C LEU A 298 -11.76 0.06 -30.66
N TYR A 299 -11.18 -1.12 -30.41
CA TYR A 299 -11.12 -1.69 -29.06
C TYR A 299 -10.31 -0.82 -28.11
N TYR A 300 -9.21 -0.20 -28.57
CA TYR A 300 -8.45 0.73 -27.76
C TYR A 300 -9.23 2.00 -27.41
N GLU A 301 -9.89 2.61 -28.40
CA GLU A 301 -10.75 3.79 -28.19
C GLU A 301 -11.90 3.50 -27.21
N ASN A 302 -12.54 2.33 -27.34
CA ASN A 302 -13.60 1.91 -26.43
C ASN A 302 -13.09 1.75 -24.99
N LEU A 303 -11.92 1.12 -24.80
CA LEU A 303 -11.31 0.97 -23.46
C LEU A 303 -10.97 2.33 -22.84
N LEU A 304 -10.47 3.28 -23.63
CA LEU A 304 -10.20 4.64 -23.17
C LEU A 304 -11.50 5.37 -22.80
N PHE A 305 -12.53 5.25 -23.62
CA PHE A 305 -13.83 5.86 -23.35
C PHE A 305 -14.42 5.31 -22.04
N GLU A 306 -14.44 4.00 -21.86
CA GLU A 306 -14.97 3.35 -20.65
C GLU A 306 -14.18 3.75 -19.39
N LEU A 307 -12.84 3.77 -19.46
CA LEU A 307 -12.00 4.24 -18.35
C LEU A 307 -12.28 5.71 -18.01
N GLY A 308 -12.47 6.55 -19.04
CA GLY A 308 -12.80 7.96 -18.87
C GLY A 308 -14.18 8.20 -18.25
N GLN A 309 -15.17 7.36 -18.58
CA GLN A 309 -16.49 7.39 -17.96
C GLN A 309 -16.44 6.98 -16.49
N PHE A 310 -15.53 6.09 -16.11
CA PHE A 310 -15.36 5.70 -14.71
C PHE A 310 -14.65 6.78 -13.89
N ASN A 311 -13.41 7.12 -14.27
CA ASN A 311 -12.63 8.14 -13.58
C ASN A 311 -11.62 8.77 -14.54
N LYS A 312 -11.78 10.08 -14.78
CA LYS A 312 -10.90 10.88 -15.63
C LYS A 312 -9.42 10.81 -15.19
N LYS A 313 -9.15 10.61 -13.90
CA LYS A 313 -7.77 10.48 -13.39
C LYS A 313 -7.04 9.25 -13.94
N LEU A 314 -7.75 8.17 -14.25
CA LEU A 314 -7.13 6.95 -14.81
C LEU A 314 -6.60 7.18 -16.24
N LEU A 315 -7.10 8.20 -16.94
CA LEU A 315 -6.58 8.58 -18.24
C LEU A 315 -5.19 9.25 -18.15
N GLU A 316 -4.83 9.77 -16.98
CA GLU A 316 -3.53 10.41 -16.73
C GLU A 316 -2.46 9.40 -16.29
N TYR A 317 -2.85 8.16 -15.98
CA TYR A 317 -1.90 7.15 -15.51
C TYR A 317 -0.92 6.77 -16.62
N PRO A 318 0.32 6.41 -16.28
CA PRO A 318 1.26 5.81 -17.22
C PRO A 318 0.66 4.57 -17.90
N LYS A 319 0.67 4.57 -19.24
CA LYS A 319 0.06 3.52 -20.06
C LYS A 319 1.14 2.78 -20.84
N ILE A 320 1.02 1.46 -20.88
CA ILE A 320 1.79 0.61 -21.79
C ILE A 320 0.79 -0.04 -22.73
N ILE A 321 0.96 0.14 -24.04
CA ILE A 321 0.07 -0.44 -25.04
C ILE A 321 0.75 -1.66 -25.63
N VAL A 322 0.05 -2.79 -25.59
CA VAL A 322 0.57 -4.10 -25.96
C VAL A 322 -0.34 -4.74 -27.00
N ALA A 323 0.20 -4.96 -28.19
CA ALA A 323 -0.44 -5.74 -29.25
C ALA A 323 -0.08 -7.22 -29.08
N ASN A 324 -1.06 -8.05 -28.72
CA ASN A 324 -0.92 -9.48 -28.52
C ASN A 324 -1.39 -10.27 -29.76
N LYS A 325 -1.01 -11.56 -29.82
CA LYS A 325 -1.35 -12.53 -30.88
C LYS A 325 -0.73 -12.22 -32.25
N ILE A 326 0.50 -11.69 -32.27
CA ILE A 326 1.26 -11.43 -33.50
C ILE A 326 1.62 -12.71 -34.28
N ASP A 327 1.46 -13.88 -33.66
CA ASP A 327 1.61 -15.19 -34.29
C ASP A 327 0.58 -15.44 -35.40
N LYS A 328 -0.56 -14.76 -35.37
CA LYS A 328 -1.59 -14.90 -36.40
C LYS A 328 -1.28 -14.09 -37.65
N ILE A 329 -1.67 -14.64 -38.80
CA ILE A 329 -1.50 -14.01 -40.12
C ILE A 329 -2.28 -12.69 -40.20
N GLU A 330 -3.51 -12.66 -39.67
CA GLU A 330 -4.38 -11.48 -39.62
C GLU A 330 -3.72 -10.30 -38.90
N ALA A 331 -2.94 -10.57 -37.85
CA ALA A 331 -2.24 -9.53 -37.10
C ALA A 331 -1.20 -8.80 -37.96
N ARG A 332 -0.52 -9.48 -38.89
CA ARG A 332 0.51 -8.85 -39.74
C ARG A 332 -0.06 -7.74 -40.62
N ASN A 333 -1.32 -7.87 -41.05
CA ASN A 333 -1.99 -6.87 -41.87
C ASN A 333 -2.50 -5.69 -41.05
N ASN A 334 -2.97 -5.94 -39.82
CA ASN A 334 -3.59 -4.92 -38.97
C ASN A 334 -2.58 -4.12 -38.12
N LEU A 335 -1.40 -4.68 -37.85
CA LEU A 335 -0.32 -4.01 -37.11
C LEU A 335 0.09 -2.64 -37.67
N PRO A 336 0.35 -2.45 -38.98
CA PRO A 336 0.72 -1.13 -39.51
C PRO A 336 -0.39 -0.10 -39.35
N GLU A 337 -1.66 -0.50 -39.52
CA GLU A 337 -2.80 0.38 -39.30
C GLU A 337 -2.95 0.76 -37.82
N LEU A 338 -2.67 -0.19 -36.92
CA LEU A 338 -2.70 0.04 -35.48
C LEU A 338 -1.60 1.02 -35.03
N GLU A 339 -0.40 0.89 -35.57
CA GLU A 339 0.71 1.82 -35.29
C GLU A 339 0.43 3.23 -35.81
N ASN A 340 -0.18 3.34 -36.99
CA ASN A 340 -0.52 4.65 -37.55
C ASN A 340 -1.64 5.37 -36.78
N LYS A 341 -2.53 4.63 -36.11
CA LYS A 341 -3.66 5.21 -35.35
C LYS A 341 -3.35 5.46 -33.88
N ILE A 342 -2.29 4.87 -33.33
CA ILE A 342 -1.92 5.00 -31.92
C ILE A 342 -0.66 5.87 -31.81
N ASP A 343 -0.80 7.08 -31.28
CA ASP A 343 0.29 8.05 -31.07
C ASP A 343 1.30 7.65 -29.96
N SER A 344 1.25 6.42 -29.48
CA SER A 344 2.01 5.94 -28.31
C SER A 344 2.79 4.67 -28.63
N PRO A 345 3.94 4.43 -27.96
CA PRO A 345 4.78 3.29 -28.23
C PRO A 345 4.01 1.97 -28.03
N LEU A 346 3.97 1.16 -29.08
CA LEU A 346 3.24 -0.10 -29.14
C LEU A 346 4.22 -1.27 -29.01
N ILE A 347 4.05 -2.11 -27.98
CA ILE A 347 4.88 -3.31 -27.81
C ILE A 347 4.16 -4.50 -28.45
N LYS A 348 4.84 -5.18 -29.37
CA LYS A 348 4.30 -6.32 -30.13
C LYS A 348 4.74 -7.61 -29.46
N ILE A 349 3.80 -8.43 -29.01
CA ILE A 349 4.09 -9.69 -28.30
C ILE A 349 3.23 -10.85 -28.80
N SER A 350 3.71 -12.07 -28.54
CA SER A 350 2.86 -13.26 -28.48
C SER A 350 3.00 -13.88 -27.10
N ALA A 351 1.95 -13.75 -26.29
CA ALA A 351 1.91 -14.37 -24.97
C ALA A 351 1.93 -15.91 -25.03
N LYS A 352 1.48 -16.51 -26.15
CA LYS A 352 1.42 -17.95 -26.33
C LYS A 352 2.80 -18.53 -26.67
N ASP A 353 3.49 -17.90 -27.61
CA ASP A 353 4.79 -18.38 -28.10
C ASP A 353 5.97 -17.80 -27.30
N GLY A 354 5.70 -16.84 -26.40
CA GLY A 354 6.71 -16.17 -25.59
C GLY A 354 7.51 -15.11 -26.35
N THR A 355 7.11 -14.76 -27.57
CA THR A 355 7.86 -13.81 -28.40
C THR A 355 7.77 -12.41 -27.80
N ASN A 356 8.93 -11.79 -27.59
CA ASN A 356 9.09 -10.40 -27.18
C ASN A 356 8.57 -10.04 -25.77
N LEU A 357 8.40 -11.03 -24.89
CA LEU A 357 8.03 -10.79 -23.49
C LEU A 357 9.13 -10.09 -22.68
N GLU A 358 10.40 -10.28 -23.05
CA GLU A 358 11.53 -9.63 -22.37
C GLU A 358 11.51 -8.11 -22.55
N GLU A 359 11.15 -7.62 -23.75
CA GLU A 359 11.02 -6.19 -24.01
C GLU A 359 9.89 -5.59 -23.16
N LEU A 360 8.74 -6.28 -23.07
CA LEU A 360 7.64 -5.87 -22.22
C LEU A 360 8.08 -5.76 -20.75
N LEU A 361 8.79 -6.77 -20.23
CA LEU A 361 9.29 -6.77 -18.85
C LEU A 361 10.28 -5.62 -18.59
N LYS A 362 11.18 -5.33 -19.53
CA LYS A 362 12.11 -4.18 -19.43
C LYS A 362 11.36 -2.85 -19.37
N VAL A 363 10.37 -2.65 -20.25
CA VAL A 363 9.57 -1.42 -20.27
C VAL A 363 8.73 -1.29 -18.99
N MET A 364 8.07 -2.37 -18.56
CA MET A 364 7.35 -2.41 -17.29
C MET A 364 8.24 -1.98 -16.12
N ARG A 365 9.47 -2.49 -16.07
CA ARG A 365 10.41 -2.14 -15.00
C ARG A 365 10.84 -0.68 -15.05
N LYS A 366 11.22 -0.18 -16.23
CA LYS A 366 11.66 1.21 -16.41
C LYS A 366 10.58 2.20 -15.98
N ILE A 367 9.33 1.95 -16.37
CA ILE A 367 8.20 2.80 -15.99
C ILE A 367 7.93 2.66 -14.49
N TYR A 368 7.99 1.45 -13.93
CA TYR A 368 7.82 1.22 -12.49
C TYR A 368 8.83 2.01 -11.65
N ASP A 369 10.11 1.99 -12.03
CA ASP A 369 11.15 2.74 -11.33
C ASP A 369 10.98 4.26 -11.48
N THR A 370 10.45 4.73 -12.62
CA THR A 370 10.16 6.16 -12.86
C THR A 370 8.95 6.64 -12.06
N CYS A 371 7.94 5.78 -11.89
CA CYS A 371 6.73 6.08 -11.12
C CYS A 371 6.94 5.88 -9.62
N LYS A 372 8.02 5.20 -9.23
CA LYS A 372 8.43 5.07 -7.84
C LYS A 372 8.90 6.45 -7.36
N PRO A 373 8.27 7.06 -6.35
CA PRO A 373 8.84 8.25 -5.74
C PRO A 373 10.24 7.88 -5.23
N SER A 374 11.26 8.62 -5.66
CA SER A 374 12.63 8.41 -5.21
C SER A 374 12.63 8.47 -3.68
N ALA A 375 13.07 7.36 -3.08
CA ALA A 375 13.42 7.35 -1.67
C ALA A 375 14.75 8.12 -1.56
N GLU A 376 14.66 9.45 -1.60
CA GLU A 376 15.78 10.32 -1.31
C GLU A 376 15.96 10.37 0.21
N TRP A 377 16.84 9.47 0.65
CA TRP A 377 17.75 9.49 1.81
C TRP A 377 17.20 9.95 3.17
#